data_AF-R0JL99-F1
#
_entry.id   AF-R0JL99-F1
#
_cell.length_a   1.000
_cell.length_b   1.000
_cell.length_c   1.000
_cell.angle_alpha   90.00
_cell.angle_beta   90.00
_cell.angle_gamma   90.00
#
_symmetry.space_group_name_H-M   'P 1'
#
loop_
_entity.id
_entity.type
_entity.pdbx_description
1 polymer ?
#
loop_
_entity_poly.entity_id
_entity_poly.type
_entity_poly.pdbx_seq_one_letter_code
_entity_poly.pdbx_strand_id
1 'polypeptide(L)'
;MQTSLVYAVALASAFGLLLIWKALRFLETPARRRLCSFLRKRLIYTTFYRRRIGSDNVSVLTFLKIVIYFAANIAACALDVGNREELANRCGSLFIINLVPLLLGGRTSLLGDRLIRLHPSQSSLIHRWVGRVCIAEGLVHGVLHAMLGPRLTIVQSLLLSLATALIVVSFIFVRRYIFELFIKTHLLFALMFVGVLWFHIPFRNRRALVCLSLTSAAWLVQKILWLIRLGNQNLGLKTANGVTVNAFISKSGVPDAASVTVPLKKHWLIRPGQYIYLTLPGVSRHRAGFIQAHPYSIAWVDGSEITLIVQRLAGFSANLHHAANLQLSSIVDGPYGSPHHLNRYDKVLFLASGIGIVAHLLAIRDLLVAHEDQSARVRRITLVWFLETTSQEQWVKSILQRLMNSDQRHIFTLAMYVPGEGVVQDHTSLGISERCFRTDQFLDLGWFISKENLAEAGSMAALVCGTAHFEEAVRHGVRRCEQDIHLLHCGFQPEDTKHVEEIFGLSCLLPLVGCIGLLSVITPRATVPWTPRCNITSSNSGDLAIRRRALQHHEHTFWVYATSMHASQQSLRAYIPHTPAVHTGTLAQRKDGAYGPNNVIYWSAIRAA
;
A
#
# COMPACT_ATOMS: atom_id res chain seq x y z
N MET A 1 -35.29 -19.52 22.71
CA MET A 1 -35.76 -18.22 22.16
C MET A 1 -34.72 -17.49 21.29
N GLN A 2 -33.40 -17.65 21.50
CA GLN A 2 -32.41 -16.86 20.73
C GLN A 2 -32.19 -17.34 19.28
N THR A 3 -32.30 -18.64 18.98
CA THR A 3 -32.06 -19.17 17.62
C THR A 3 -33.13 -18.76 16.61
N SER A 4 -34.40 -18.76 17.02
CA SER A 4 -35.51 -18.31 16.18
C SER A 4 -35.46 -16.82 15.87
N LEU A 5 -35.02 -15.99 16.84
CA LEU A 5 -34.83 -14.56 16.64
C LEU A 5 -33.67 -14.26 15.69
N VAL A 6 -32.54 -14.96 15.83
CA VAL A 6 -31.40 -14.86 14.89
C VAL A 6 -31.83 -15.24 13.47
N TYR A 7 -32.61 -16.31 13.33
CA TYR A 7 -33.14 -16.73 12.03
C TYR A 7 -34.11 -15.70 11.43
N ALA A 8 -35.02 -15.16 12.23
CA ALA A 8 -35.97 -14.12 11.80
C ALA A 8 -35.26 -12.84 11.35
N VAL A 9 -34.24 -12.39 12.08
CA VAL A 9 -33.43 -11.21 11.73
C VAL A 9 -32.64 -11.46 10.43
N ALA A 10 -32.06 -12.65 10.26
CA ALA A 10 -31.35 -13.00 9.04
C ALA A 10 -32.29 -13.02 7.81
N LEU A 11 -33.49 -13.57 7.96
CA LEU A 11 -34.49 -13.65 6.90
C LEU A 11 -35.05 -12.26 6.54
N ALA A 12 -35.33 -11.42 7.53
CA ALA A 12 -35.75 -10.03 7.33
C ALA A 12 -34.65 -9.21 6.63
N SER A 13 -33.38 -9.43 6.99
CA SER A 13 -32.23 -8.77 6.35
C SER A 13 -32.09 -9.21 4.89
N ALA A 14 -32.25 -10.50 4.60
CA ALA A 14 -32.20 -11.02 3.23
C ALA A 14 -33.34 -10.46 2.37
N PHE A 15 -34.56 -10.40 2.91
CA PHE A 15 -35.72 -9.82 2.23
C PHE A 15 -35.54 -8.33 1.98
N GLY A 16 -35.04 -7.58 2.97
CA GLY A 16 -34.69 -6.16 2.82
C GLY A 16 -33.67 -5.91 1.71
N LEU A 17 -32.61 -6.72 1.64
CA LEU A 17 -31.61 -6.62 0.56
C LEU A 17 -32.22 -6.89 -0.82
N LEU A 18 -33.13 -7.87 -0.93
CA LEU A 18 -33.83 -8.16 -2.18
C LEU A 18 -34.76 -7.01 -2.60
N LEU A 19 -35.48 -6.41 -1.67
CA LEU A 19 -36.34 -5.25 -1.94
C LEU A 19 -35.50 -4.05 -2.41
N ILE A 20 -34.38 -3.75 -1.74
CA ILE A 20 -33.46 -2.69 -2.15
C ILE A 20 -32.93 -2.96 -3.57
N TRP A 21 -32.52 -4.19 -3.86
CA TRP A 21 -32.03 -4.57 -5.18
C TRP A 21 -33.11 -4.41 -6.26
N LYS A 22 -34.36 -4.81 -5.98
CA LYS A 22 -35.48 -4.65 -6.90
C LYS A 22 -35.85 -3.18 -7.12
N ALA A 23 -35.84 -2.36 -6.06
CA ALA A 23 -36.05 -0.93 -6.13
C ALA A 23 -34.97 -0.22 -6.97
N LEU A 24 -33.70 -0.60 -6.80
CA LEU A 24 -32.59 -0.09 -7.61
C LEU A 24 -32.72 -0.45 -9.10
N ARG A 25 -33.36 -1.59 -9.43
CA ARG A 25 -33.66 -1.95 -10.82
C ARG A 25 -34.79 -1.12 -11.43
N PHE A 26 -35.72 -0.64 -10.61
CA PHE A 26 -36.87 0.17 -11.06
C PHE A 26 -36.48 1.62 -11.41
N LEU A 27 -35.35 2.11 -10.90
CA LEU A 27 -34.79 3.40 -11.31
C LEU A 27 -34.41 3.38 -12.79
N GLU A 28 -34.81 4.43 -13.52
CA GLU A 28 -34.37 4.67 -14.89
C GLU A 28 -32.85 4.58 -15.02
N THR A 29 -32.36 4.09 -16.17
CA THR A 29 -30.92 3.90 -16.38
C THR A 29 -30.06 5.16 -16.14
N PRO A 30 -30.44 6.40 -16.52
CA PRO A 30 -29.70 7.60 -16.15
C PRO A 30 -29.75 7.92 -14.66
N ALA A 31 -30.93 7.82 -14.02
CA ALA A 31 -31.10 8.07 -12.60
C ALA A 31 -30.27 7.09 -11.74
N ARG A 32 -30.28 5.81 -12.12
CA ARG A 32 -29.46 4.76 -11.50
C ARG A 32 -27.96 5.04 -11.65
N ARG A 33 -27.50 5.46 -12.82
CA ARG A 33 -26.09 5.84 -13.05
C ARG A 33 -25.68 7.03 -12.18
N ARG A 34 -26.50 8.09 -12.13
CA ARG A 34 -26.26 9.27 -11.28
C ARG A 34 -26.22 8.88 -9.80
N LEU A 35 -27.16 8.07 -9.33
CA LEU A 35 -27.19 7.58 -7.95
C LEU A 35 -25.95 6.73 -7.63
N CYS A 36 -25.61 5.76 -8.48
CA CYS A 36 -24.41 4.94 -8.30
C CYS A 36 -23.13 5.79 -8.29
N SER A 37 -23.04 6.80 -9.17
CA SER A 37 -21.91 7.73 -9.20
C SER A 37 -21.83 8.54 -7.91
N PHE A 38 -22.95 9.11 -7.46
CA PHE A 38 -23.05 9.85 -6.21
C PHE A 38 -22.64 8.99 -5.00
N LEU A 39 -23.23 7.79 -4.87
CA LEU A 39 -22.93 6.85 -3.79
C LEU A 39 -21.46 6.45 -3.81
N ARG A 40 -20.89 6.17 -4.97
CA ARG A 40 -19.46 5.82 -5.09
C ARG A 40 -18.55 6.98 -4.70
N LYS A 41 -18.85 8.20 -5.14
CA LYS A 41 -18.10 9.41 -4.75
C LYS A 41 -18.14 9.63 -3.23
N ARG A 42 -19.29 9.37 -2.59
CA ARG A 42 -19.47 9.55 -1.13
C ARG A 42 -18.95 8.39 -0.29
N LEU A 43 -19.13 7.14 -0.71
CA LEU A 43 -18.83 5.96 0.10
C LEU A 43 -17.44 5.36 -0.20
N ILE A 44 -17.03 5.37 -1.47
CA ILE A 44 -15.80 4.69 -1.92
C ILE A 44 -14.67 5.72 -2.10
N TYR A 45 -14.93 6.85 -2.75
CA TYR A 45 -13.91 7.86 -3.05
C TYR A 45 -13.72 8.88 -1.93
N THR A 46 -14.62 8.95 -0.95
CA THR A 46 -14.37 9.80 0.21
C THR A 46 -13.55 8.99 1.22
N THR A 47 -12.38 9.52 1.57
CA THR A 47 -11.51 8.98 2.60
C THR A 47 -11.96 9.54 3.96
N PHE A 48 -12.31 8.64 4.89
CA PHE A 48 -12.71 9.06 6.25
C PHE A 48 -11.49 9.47 7.07
N TYR A 49 -10.44 8.65 7.01
CA TYR A 49 -9.16 8.94 7.65
C TYR A 49 -8.10 9.18 6.58
N ARG A 50 -7.60 10.42 6.52
CA ARG A 50 -6.51 10.80 5.62
C ARG A 50 -5.26 10.03 6.01
N ARG A 51 -4.56 9.48 5.02
CA ARG A 51 -3.25 8.83 5.17
C ARG A 51 -2.30 9.72 5.97
N ARG A 52 -2.25 9.54 7.29
CA ARG A 52 -1.18 10.05 8.14
C ARG A 52 -0.45 8.85 8.68
N ILE A 53 0.72 8.63 8.08
CA ILE A 53 1.77 7.72 8.50
C ILE A 53 1.30 6.25 8.58
N GLY A 54 1.74 5.40 7.65
CA GLY A 54 1.70 3.93 7.77
C GLY A 54 0.33 3.25 8.01
N SER A 55 -0.78 3.83 7.56
CA SER A 55 -2.12 3.21 7.52
C SER A 55 -2.72 3.33 6.12
N ASP A 56 -3.47 2.32 5.68
CA ASP A 56 -4.20 2.30 4.41
C ASP A 56 -5.25 3.42 4.36
N ASN A 57 -5.61 3.84 3.15
CA ASN A 57 -6.73 4.76 2.94
C ASN A 57 -8.04 4.06 3.35
N VAL A 58 -8.61 4.46 4.48
CA VAL A 58 -9.91 3.95 4.92
C VAL A 58 -10.99 4.78 4.25
N SER A 59 -11.60 4.21 3.20
CA SER A 59 -12.82 4.78 2.61
C SER A 59 -13.96 4.83 3.65
N VAL A 60 -14.94 5.70 3.47
CA VAL A 60 -16.12 5.77 4.35
C VAL A 60 -16.81 4.40 4.46
N LEU A 61 -16.92 3.66 3.34
CA LEU A 61 -17.47 2.31 3.34
C LEU A 61 -16.63 1.34 4.19
N THR A 62 -15.30 1.40 4.05
CA THR A 62 -14.39 0.58 4.85
C THR A 62 -14.49 0.92 6.33
N PHE A 63 -14.58 2.20 6.67
CA PHE A 63 -14.79 2.65 8.05
C PHE A 63 -16.10 2.13 8.62
N LEU A 64 -17.19 2.25 7.86
CA LEU A 64 -18.50 1.73 8.27
C LEU A 64 -18.45 0.21 8.52
N LYS A 65 -17.78 -0.57 7.65
CA LYS A 65 -17.58 -2.00 7.86
C LYS A 65 -16.83 -2.29 9.16
N ILE A 66 -15.79 -1.52 9.48
CA ILE A 66 -15.05 -1.66 10.73
C ILE A 66 -15.96 -1.35 11.93
N VAL A 67 -16.70 -0.24 11.90
CA VAL A 67 -17.62 0.16 12.98
C VAL A 67 -18.69 -0.90 13.23
N ILE A 68 -19.32 -1.41 12.16
CA ILE A 68 -20.32 -2.49 12.28
C ILE A 68 -19.70 -3.74 12.90
N TYR A 69 -18.49 -4.11 12.48
CA TYR A 69 -17.78 -5.26 13.05
C TYR A 69 -17.46 -5.07 14.54
N PHE A 70 -16.97 -3.89 14.95
CA PHE A 70 -16.75 -3.59 16.36
C PHE A 70 -18.03 -3.61 17.18
N ALA A 71 -19.09 -2.97 16.67
CA ALA A 71 -20.39 -2.93 17.34
C ALA A 71 -20.96 -4.34 17.53
N ALA A 72 -20.82 -5.22 16.53
CA ALA A 72 -21.25 -6.61 16.61
C ALA A 72 -20.48 -7.39 17.70
N ASN A 73 -19.16 -7.24 17.79
CA ASN A 73 -18.36 -7.92 18.82
C ASN A 73 -18.65 -7.38 20.23
N ILE A 74 -18.80 -6.05 20.38
CA ILE A 74 -19.18 -5.44 21.66
C ILE A 74 -20.57 -5.92 22.07
N ALA A 75 -21.53 -5.93 21.14
CA ALA A 75 -22.89 -6.41 21.39
C ALA A 75 -22.89 -7.88 21.83
N ALA A 76 -22.14 -8.73 21.13
CA ALA A 76 -22.02 -10.15 21.46
C ALA A 76 -21.31 -10.40 22.80
N CYS A 77 -20.34 -9.55 23.16
CA CYS A 77 -19.65 -9.61 24.45
C CYS A 77 -20.53 -9.15 25.61
N ALA A 78 -21.18 -7.98 25.49
CA ALA A 78 -21.65 -7.19 26.63
C ALA A 78 -23.18 -7.11 26.79
N LEU A 79 -23.97 -7.40 25.75
CA LEU A 79 -25.43 -7.35 25.89
C LEU A 79 -25.94 -8.53 26.74
N ASP A 80 -26.82 -8.22 27.69
CA ASP A 80 -27.50 -9.20 28.54
C ASP A 80 -26.49 -10.09 29.30
N VAL A 81 -25.48 -9.45 29.92
CA VAL A 81 -24.49 -10.12 30.76
C VAL A 81 -24.78 -9.83 32.23
N GLY A 82 -25.04 -10.90 33.00
CA GLY A 82 -25.39 -10.76 34.41
C GLY A 82 -24.19 -10.69 35.36
N ASN A 83 -23.04 -11.24 34.97
CA ASN A 83 -21.86 -11.33 35.84
C ASN A 83 -20.52 -11.22 35.09
N ARG A 84 -19.44 -10.93 35.84
CA ARG A 84 -18.08 -10.74 35.29
C ARG A 84 -17.49 -12.04 34.72
N GLU A 85 -17.87 -13.19 35.25
CA GLU A 85 -17.39 -14.50 34.79
C GLU A 85 -17.96 -14.86 33.42
N GLU A 86 -19.26 -14.60 33.21
CA GLU A 86 -19.94 -14.76 31.93
C GLU A 86 -19.33 -13.84 30.88
N LEU A 87 -19.05 -12.56 31.23
CA LEU A 87 -18.34 -11.65 30.34
C LEU A 87 -16.98 -12.25 29.91
N ALA A 88 -16.19 -12.74 30.86
CA ALA A 88 -14.89 -13.34 30.59
C ALA A 88 -15.02 -14.56 29.66
N ASN A 89 -15.99 -15.44 29.90
CA ASN A 89 -16.25 -16.63 29.08
C ASN A 89 -16.73 -16.28 27.66
N ARG A 90 -17.58 -15.25 27.51
CA ARG A 90 -18.03 -14.75 26.20
C ARG A 90 -16.88 -14.15 25.41
N CYS A 91 -16.03 -13.32 26.04
CA CYS A 91 -14.82 -12.79 25.41
C CYS A 91 -13.86 -13.90 24.95
N GLY A 92 -13.63 -14.92 25.79
CA GLY A 92 -12.79 -16.08 25.40
C GLY A 92 -13.37 -16.89 24.23
N SER A 93 -14.71 -17.01 24.15
CA SER A 93 -15.37 -17.69 23.03
C SER A 93 -15.29 -16.88 21.73
N LEU A 94 -15.52 -15.57 21.79
CA LEU A 94 -15.41 -14.67 20.65
C LEU A 94 -13.97 -14.55 20.14
N PHE A 95 -12.98 -14.59 21.04
CA PHE A 95 -11.57 -14.68 20.68
C PHE A 95 -11.31 -15.84 19.71
N ILE A 96 -11.80 -17.04 20.04
CA ILE A 96 -11.61 -18.25 19.23
C ILE A 96 -12.34 -18.14 17.88
N ILE A 97 -13.52 -17.52 17.86
CA ILE A 97 -14.26 -17.29 16.60
C ILE A 97 -13.51 -16.30 15.70
N ASN A 98 -13.04 -15.19 16.27
CA ASN A 98 -12.29 -14.16 15.54
C ASN A 98 -10.89 -14.64 15.11
N LEU A 99 -10.34 -15.69 15.75
CA LEU A 99 -9.10 -16.34 15.35
C LEU A 99 -9.19 -16.96 13.93
N VAL A 100 -10.39 -17.37 13.49
CA VAL A 100 -10.62 -17.97 12.17
C VAL A 100 -10.21 -17.01 11.04
N PRO A 101 -10.84 -15.83 10.86
CA PRO A 101 -10.42 -14.88 9.84
C PRO A 101 -9.02 -14.30 10.11
N LEU A 102 -8.56 -14.26 11.36
CA LEU A 102 -7.24 -13.73 11.71
C LEU A 102 -6.09 -14.58 11.12
N LEU A 103 -6.18 -15.90 11.29
CA LEU A 103 -5.15 -16.85 10.80
C LEU A 103 -5.28 -17.13 9.31
N LEU A 104 -6.49 -17.06 8.74
CA LEU A 104 -6.68 -17.21 7.29
C LEU A 104 -6.11 -16.03 6.48
N GLY A 105 -5.87 -14.89 7.13
CA GLY A 105 -5.27 -13.70 6.53
C GLY A 105 -3.74 -13.77 6.36
N GLY A 106 -3.19 -12.77 5.69
CA GLY A 106 -1.74 -12.60 5.54
C GLY A 106 -1.21 -12.82 4.12
N ARG A 107 0.11 -12.65 3.95
CA ARG A 107 0.77 -12.54 2.63
C ARG A 107 0.68 -13.79 1.77
N THR A 108 0.69 -14.98 2.37
CA THR A 108 0.74 -16.26 1.66
C THR A 108 -0.64 -16.93 1.58
N SER A 109 -1.73 -16.17 1.72
CA SER A 109 -3.07 -16.73 1.82
C SER A 109 -3.62 -17.17 0.47
N LEU A 110 -3.21 -18.35 -0.02
CA LEU A 110 -3.67 -18.89 -1.31
C LEU A 110 -5.20 -19.00 -1.40
N LEU A 111 -5.84 -19.43 -0.30
CA LEU A 111 -7.30 -19.58 -0.24
C LEU A 111 -7.99 -18.20 -0.35
N GLY A 112 -7.48 -17.19 0.35
CA GLY A 112 -8.01 -15.83 0.28
C GLY A 112 -7.86 -15.20 -1.10
N ASP A 113 -6.73 -15.43 -1.77
CA ASP A 113 -6.43 -14.90 -3.10
C ASP A 113 -7.21 -15.61 -4.22
N ARG A 114 -7.31 -16.95 -4.20
CA ARG A 114 -7.96 -17.71 -5.29
C ARG A 114 -9.45 -17.97 -5.11
N LEU A 115 -9.90 -18.32 -3.89
CA LEU A 115 -11.30 -18.64 -3.64
C LEU A 115 -12.11 -17.36 -3.40
N ILE A 116 -11.65 -16.52 -2.47
CA ILE A 116 -12.39 -15.32 -2.04
C ILE A 116 -12.02 -14.10 -2.92
N ARG A 117 -10.90 -14.15 -3.65
CA ARG A 117 -10.36 -13.04 -4.47
C ARG A 117 -10.21 -11.75 -3.67
N LEU A 118 -9.78 -11.87 -2.42
CA LEU A 118 -9.48 -10.72 -1.58
C LEU A 118 -8.21 -10.04 -2.06
N HIS A 119 -8.28 -8.73 -2.25
CA HIS A 119 -7.08 -7.95 -2.55
C HIS A 119 -6.12 -7.99 -1.35
N PRO A 120 -4.79 -8.06 -1.53
CA PRO A 120 -3.82 -8.11 -0.44
C PRO A 120 -3.98 -6.99 0.60
N SER A 121 -4.29 -5.77 0.17
CA SER A 121 -4.59 -4.64 1.08
C SER A 121 -5.83 -4.87 1.94
N GLN A 122 -6.86 -5.53 1.40
CA GLN A 122 -8.06 -5.87 2.15
C GLN A 122 -7.76 -6.96 3.17
N SER A 123 -6.96 -7.97 2.80
CA SER A 123 -6.52 -9.03 3.71
C SER A 123 -5.68 -8.46 4.87
N SER A 124 -4.73 -7.57 4.58
CA SER A 124 -3.90 -6.92 5.62
C SER A 124 -4.73 -6.03 6.54
N LEU A 125 -5.69 -5.28 5.99
CA LEU A 125 -6.63 -4.47 6.77
C LEU A 125 -7.47 -5.34 7.71
N ILE A 126 -8.05 -6.43 7.20
CA ILE A 126 -8.82 -7.38 7.99
C ILE A 126 -7.95 -7.97 9.10
N HIS A 127 -6.76 -8.47 8.79
CA HIS A 127 -5.83 -9.04 9.77
C HIS A 127 -5.50 -8.05 10.91
N ARG A 128 -5.23 -6.78 10.58
CA ARG A 128 -4.93 -5.76 11.61
C ARG A 128 -6.12 -5.44 12.51
N TRP A 129 -7.33 -5.33 11.97
CA TRP A 129 -8.51 -4.97 12.77
C TRP A 129 -9.06 -6.16 13.56
N VAL A 130 -9.16 -7.33 12.94
CA VAL A 130 -9.53 -8.57 13.63
C VAL A 130 -8.50 -8.89 14.72
N GLY A 131 -7.20 -8.71 14.44
CA GLY A 131 -6.14 -8.92 15.43
C GLY A 131 -6.26 -8.01 16.65
N ARG A 132 -6.65 -6.75 16.47
CA ARG A 132 -6.93 -5.82 17.58
C ARG A 132 -8.12 -6.27 18.43
N VAL A 133 -9.20 -6.73 17.78
CA VAL A 133 -10.39 -7.24 18.48
C VAL A 133 -10.05 -8.52 19.25
N CYS A 134 -9.39 -9.49 18.62
CA CYS A 134 -8.91 -10.70 19.28
C CYS A 134 -8.06 -10.37 20.51
N ILE A 135 -7.02 -9.54 20.36
CA ILE A 135 -6.16 -9.21 21.50
C ILE A 135 -6.95 -8.50 22.63
N ALA A 136 -7.87 -7.59 22.30
CA ALA A 136 -8.70 -6.93 23.31
C ALA A 136 -9.60 -7.94 24.05
N GLU A 137 -10.29 -8.83 23.33
CA GLU A 137 -11.13 -9.89 23.91
C GLU A 137 -10.31 -10.85 24.78
N GLY A 138 -9.14 -11.26 24.31
CA GLY A 138 -8.23 -12.14 25.05
C GLY A 138 -7.67 -11.49 26.31
N LEU A 139 -7.34 -10.20 26.27
CA LEU A 139 -6.90 -9.44 27.44
C LEU A 139 -8.03 -9.28 28.47
N VAL A 140 -9.24 -8.93 28.03
CA VAL A 140 -10.40 -8.82 28.94
C VAL A 140 -10.68 -10.17 29.60
N HIS A 141 -10.70 -11.27 28.83
CA HIS A 141 -10.82 -12.63 29.35
C HIS A 141 -9.74 -12.94 30.40
N GLY A 142 -8.46 -12.71 30.06
CA GLY A 142 -7.34 -13.00 30.95
C GLY A 142 -7.33 -12.16 32.23
N VAL A 143 -7.60 -10.87 32.13
CA VAL A 143 -7.62 -9.94 33.29
C VAL A 143 -8.79 -10.25 34.21
N LEU A 144 -9.99 -10.51 33.69
CA LEU A 144 -11.14 -10.87 34.52
C LEU A 144 -10.90 -12.18 35.27
N HIS A 145 -10.32 -13.20 34.62
CA HIS A 145 -9.96 -14.43 35.32
C HIS A 145 -8.83 -14.22 36.35
N ALA A 146 -7.89 -13.32 36.09
CA ALA A 146 -6.86 -12.95 37.07
C ALA A 146 -7.44 -12.26 38.31
N MET A 147 -8.51 -11.46 38.13
CA MET A 147 -9.19 -10.76 39.23
C MET A 147 -10.15 -11.65 40.02
N LEU A 148 -10.77 -12.64 39.36
CA LEU A 148 -11.78 -13.52 39.97
C LEU A 148 -11.15 -14.78 40.61
N GLY A 149 -9.98 -15.21 40.14
CA GLY A 149 -9.32 -16.45 40.58
C GLY A 149 -8.26 -16.24 41.67
N PRO A 150 -7.96 -17.27 42.49
CA PRO A 150 -7.00 -17.14 43.58
C PRO A 150 -5.55 -16.98 43.09
N ARG A 151 -5.18 -17.62 41.97
CA ARG A 151 -3.87 -17.48 41.28
C ARG A 151 -3.98 -17.86 39.80
N LEU A 152 -3.18 -17.21 38.94
CA LEU A 152 -3.01 -17.59 37.54
C LEU A 152 -2.15 -18.85 37.41
N THR A 153 -2.52 -19.74 36.50
CA THR A 153 -1.68 -20.89 36.12
C THR A 153 -0.50 -20.45 35.25
N ILE A 154 0.51 -21.32 35.11
CA ILE A 154 1.65 -21.10 34.22
C ILE A 154 1.18 -20.88 32.77
N VAL A 155 0.22 -21.70 32.31
CA VAL A 155 -0.35 -21.61 30.96
C VAL A 155 -1.05 -20.26 30.73
N GLN A 156 -1.87 -19.81 31.68
CA GLN A 156 -2.55 -18.51 31.60
C GLN A 156 -1.56 -17.34 31.61
N SER A 157 -0.54 -17.41 32.47
CA SER A 157 0.52 -16.39 32.56
C SER A 157 1.32 -16.31 31.25
N LEU A 158 1.62 -17.45 30.63
CA LEU A 158 2.31 -17.53 29.35
C LEU A 158 1.46 -16.96 28.20
N LEU A 159 0.15 -17.22 28.18
CA LEU A 159 -0.73 -16.60 27.17
C LEU A 159 -0.80 -15.09 27.31
N LEU A 160 -0.90 -14.58 28.55
CA LEU A 160 -0.96 -13.13 28.79
C LEU A 160 0.36 -12.44 28.40
N SER A 161 1.51 -13.08 28.68
CA SER A 161 2.82 -12.54 28.28
C SER A 161 3.01 -12.59 26.76
N LEU A 162 2.61 -13.67 26.08
CA LEU A 162 2.64 -13.76 24.62
C LEU A 162 1.69 -12.75 23.94
N ALA A 163 0.48 -12.54 24.47
CA ALA A 163 -0.43 -11.50 24.00
C ALA A 163 0.21 -10.11 24.11
N THR A 164 0.87 -9.83 25.25
CA THR A 164 1.59 -8.57 25.48
C THR A 164 2.75 -8.40 24.51
N ALA A 165 3.55 -9.46 24.29
CA ALA A 165 4.65 -9.44 23.32
C ALA A 165 4.15 -9.17 21.89
N LEU A 166 3.03 -9.79 21.49
CA LEU A 166 2.38 -9.53 20.21
C LEU A 166 1.94 -8.07 20.07
N ILE A 167 1.43 -7.44 21.12
CA ILE A 167 1.09 -6.00 21.11
C ILE A 167 2.35 -5.14 20.90
N VAL A 168 3.38 -5.38 21.70
CA VAL A 168 4.62 -4.59 21.69
C VAL A 168 5.31 -4.68 20.32
N VAL A 169 5.47 -5.89 19.79
CA VAL A 169 6.09 -6.12 18.48
C VAL A 169 5.25 -5.50 17.36
N SER A 170 3.91 -5.60 17.46
CA SER A 170 3.00 -5.04 16.46
C SER A 170 2.78 -3.54 16.58
N PHE A 171 3.43 -2.89 17.54
CA PHE A 171 3.33 -1.46 17.73
C PHE A 171 3.88 -0.72 16.51
N ILE A 172 3.25 0.41 16.22
CA ILE A 172 3.42 1.09 14.93
C ILE A 172 4.87 1.55 14.69
N PHE A 173 5.61 1.90 15.75
CA PHE A 173 7.01 2.29 15.63
C PHE A 173 7.91 1.10 15.30
N VAL A 174 7.77 -0.02 16.03
CA VAL A 174 8.56 -1.24 15.79
C VAL A 174 8.38 -1.72 14.35
N ARG A 175 7.11 -1.83 13.90
CA ARG A 175 6.81 -2.27 12.54
C ARG A 175 7.45 -1.40 11.45
N ARG A 176 7.63 -0.10 11.70
CA ARG A 176 8.16 0.84 10.68
C ARG A 176 9.69 0.88 10.65
N TYR A 177 10.33 0.88 11.81
CA TYR A 177 11.79 1.01 11.89
C TYR A 177 12.51 -0.31 11.60
N ILE A 178 11.93 -1.43 12.04
CA ILE A 178 12.55 -2.76 11.96
C ILE A 178 11.53 -3.79 11.44
N PHE A 179 10.97 -3.51 10.26
CA PHE A 179 9.92 -4.33 9.63
C PHE A 179 10.29 -5.83 9.53
N GLU A 180 11.54 -6.12 9.17
CA GLU A 180 12.06 -7.49 9.05
C GLU A 180 12.08 -8.24 10.39
N LEU A 181 12.40 -7.54 11.50
CA LEU A 181 12.36 -8.15 12.83
C LEU A 181 10.91 -8.33 13.28
N PHE A 182 10.06 -7.34 13.03
CA PHE A 182 8.63 -7.39 13.32
C PHE A 182 7.97 -8.63 12.71
N ILE A 183 8.11 -8.85 11.39
CA ILE A 183 7.37 -9.94 10.73
C ILE A 183 7.80 -11.32 11.21
N LYS A 184 9.09 -11.50 11.53
CA LYS A 184 9.65 -12.78 12.03
C LYS A 184 9.24 -13.06 13.47
N THR A 185 9.39 -12.07 14.35
CA THR A 185 9.04 -12.22 15.78
C THR A 185 7.53 -12.33 15.99
N HIS A 186 6.74 -11.55 15.22
CA HIS A 186 5.28 -11.65 15.25
C HIS A 186 4.81 -13.05 14.85
N LEU A 187 5.36 -13.62 13.77
CA LEU A 187 5.02 -14.99 13.36
C LEU A 187 5.40 -16.01 14.43
N LEU A 188 6.61 -15.91 15.01
CA LEU A 188 7.06 -16.80 16.08
C LEU A 188 6.11 -16.76 17.29
N PHE A 189 5.81 -15.57 17.80
CA PHE A 189 4.92 -15.41 18.96
C PHE A 189 3.49 -15.83 18.65
N ALA A 190 2.99 -15.62 17.42
CA ALA A 190 1.67 -16.10 17.02
C ALA A 190 1.59 -17.64 17.02
N LEU A 191 2.62 -18.33 16.52
CA LEU A 191 2.69 -19.79 16.56
C LEU A 191 2.75 -20.33 17.98
N MET A 192 3.60 -19.72 18.84
CA MET A 192 3.66 -20.06 20.25
C MET A 192 2.31 -19.83 20.94
N PHE A 193 1.65 -18.71 20.67
CA PHE A 193 0.35 -18.38 21.26
C PHE A 193 -0.71 -19.43 20.90
N VAL A 194 -0.84 -19.78 19.61
CA VAL A 194 -1.78 -20.82 19.17
C VAL A 194 -1.41 -22.18 19.78
N GLY A 195 -0.13 -22.53 19.87
CA GLY A 195 0.33 -23.77 20.49
C GLY A 195 -0.03 -23.86 21.98
N VAL A 196 0.17 -22.79 22.74
CA VAL A 196 -0.18 -22.74 24.17
C VAL A 196 -1.70 -22.75 24.38
N LEU A 197 -2.47 -22.18 23.44
CA LEU A 197 -3.93 -22.14 23.49
C LEU A 197 -4.56 -23.55 23.51
N TRP A 198 -3.94 -24.52 22.85
CA TRP A 198 -4.38 -25.93 22.90
C TRP A 198 -4.33 -26.53 24.30
N PHE A 199 -3.37 -26.11 25.13
CA PHE A 199 -3.26 -26.56 26.52
C PHE A 199 -4.13 -25.74 27.49
N HIS A 200 -4.61 -24.57 27.05
CA HIS A 200 -5.48 -23.72 27.85
C HIS A 200 -6.96 -24.14 27.77
N ILE A 201 -7.42 -24.57 26.60
CA ILE A 201 -8.83 -24.93 26.40
C ILE A 201 -9.08 -26.34 26.95
N PRO A 202 -9.95 -26.52 27.95
CA PRO A 202 -10.24 -27.83 28.51
C PRO A 202 -11.00 -28.71 27.50
N PHE A 203 -10.73 -30.02 27.51
CA PHE A 203 -11.40 -31.01 26.64
C PHE A 203 -12.93 -30.98 26.71
N ARG A 204 -13.49 -30.54 27.84
CA ARG A 204 -14.93 -30.36 28.02
C ARG A 204 -15.53 -29.31 27.08
N ASN A 205 -14.77 -28.29 26.68
CA ASN A 205 -15.24 -27.25 25.77
C ASN A 205 -15.08 -27.67 24.30
N ARG A 206 -15.91 -28.65 23.89
CA ARG A 206 -15.85 -29.26 22.55
C ARG A 206 -16.01 -28.23 21.42
N ARG A 207 -16.85 -27.20 21.60
CA ARG A 207 -17.10 -26.18 20.57
C ARG A 207 -15.84 -25.36 20.27
N ALA A 208 -15.15 -24.89 21.31
CA ALA A 208 -13.93 -24.12 21.15
C ALA A 208 -12.80 -24.98 20.55
N LEU A 209 -12.68 -26.24 20.96
CA LEU A 209 -11.69 -27.17 20.40
C LEU A 209 -11.93 -27.48 18.92
N VAL A 210 -13.19 -27.70 18.51
CA VAL A 210 -13.53 -27.90 17.09
C VAL A 210 -13.21 -26.64 16.29
N CYS A 211 -13.52 -25.45 16.81
CA CYS A 211 -13.20 -24.20 16.13
C CYS A 211 -11.67 -23.99 15.99
N LEU A 212 -10.92 -24.25 17.06
CA LEU A 212 -9.46 -24.17 17.05
C LEU A 212 -8.85 -25.19 16.08
N SER A 213 -9.32 -26.44 16.10
CA SER A 213 -8.81 -27.50 15.23
C SER A 213 -9.06 -27.19 13.75
N LEU A 214 -10.26 -26.75 13.39
CA LEU A 214 -10.58 -26.34 12.02
C LEU A 214 -9.72 -25.15 11.57
N THR A 215 -9.50 -24.17 12.45
CA THR A 215 -8.68 -23.01 12.14
C THR A 215 -7.20 -23.39 11.94
N SER A 216 -6.63 -24.17 12.87
CA SER A 216 -5.25 -24.65 12.77
C SER A 216 -5.05 -25.53 11.54
N ALA A 217 -6.00 -26.41 11.22
CA ALA A 217 -5.96 -27.24 10.03
C ALA A 217 -6.01 -26.40 8.75
N ALA A 218 -6.92 -25.43 8.65
CA ALA A 218 -7.04 -24.58 7.48
C ALA A 218 -5.77 -23.73 7.25
N TRP A 219 -5.18 -23.21 8.34
CA TRP A 219 -3.89 -22.50 8.28
C TRP A 219 -2.75 -23.41 7.79
N LEU A 220 -2.64 -24.61 8.36
CA LEU A 220 -1.60 -25.57 7.98
C LEU A 220 -1.71 -25.99 6.51
N VAL A 221 -2.92 -26.35 6.06
CA VAL A 221 -3.19 -26.71 4.66
C VAL A 221 -2.79 -25.57 3.73
N GLN A 222 -3.14 -24.33 4.06
CA GLN A 222 -2.76 -23.17 3.26
C GLN A 222 -1.23 -23.02 3.14
N LYS A 223 -0.47 -23.23 4.23
CA LYS A 223 1.00 -23.15 4.21
C LYS A 223 1.65 -24.28 3.43
N ILE A 224 1.13 -25.50 3.55
CA ILE A 224 1.59 -26.65 2.77
C ILE A 224 1.36 -26.40 1.27
N LEU A 225 0.16 -25.96 0.88
CA LEU A 225 -0.14 -25.63 -0.52
C LEU A 225 0.76 -24.51 -1.05
N TRP A 226 1.09 -23.53 -0.22
CA TRP A 226 2.05 -22.47 -0.59
C TRP A 226 3.46 -23.01 -0.79
N LEU A 227 3.96 -23.87 0.11
CA LEU A 227 5.26 -24.53 -0.04
C LEU A 227 5.33 -25.39 -1.31
N ILE A 228 4.28 -26.18 -1.59
CA ILE A 228 4.18 -26.99 -2.81
C ILE A 228 4.21 -26.09 -4.05
N ARG A 229 3.44 -24.99 -4.06
CA ARG A 229 3.45 -24.02 -5.17
C ARG A 229 4.84 -23.42 -5.36
N LEU A 230 5.46 -22.95 -4.28
CA LEU A 230 6.78 -22.32 -4.30
C LEU A 230 7.84 -23.29 -4.84
N GLY A 231 7.85 -24.53 -4.34
CA GLY A 231 8.70 -25.60 -4.83
C GLY A 231 8.46 -25.87 -6.31
N ASN A 232 7.20 -26.08 -6.72
CA ASN A 232 6.86 -26.33 -8.12
C ASN A 232 7.24 -25.19 -9.06
N GLN A 233 7.26 -23.94 -8.59
CA GLN A 233 7.63 -22.78 -9.41
C GLN A 233 9.15 -22.62 -9.57
N ASN A 234 9.91 -23.00 -8.55
CA ASN A 234 11.35 -22.78 -8.49
C ASN A 234 12.18 -24.05 -8.73
N LEU A 235 11.56 -25.23 -8.74
CA LEU A 235 12.17 -26.50 -9.14
C LEU A 235 11.99 -26.70 -10.66
N GLY A 236 13.11 -26.90 -11.36
CA GLY A 236 13.12 -27.16 -12.79
C GLY A 236 14.51 -27.56 -13.27
N LEU A 237 14.55 -28.48 -14.25
CA LEU A 237 15.77 -29.00 -14.90
C LEU A 237 16.46 -28.00 -15.83
N LYS A 238 15.79 -26.88 -16.14
CA LYS A 238 16.40 -25.80 -16.90
C LYS A 238 17.39 -25.09 -15.98
N THR A 239 18.66 -25.08 -16.36
CA THR A 239 19.65 -24.08 -15.95
C THR A 239 19.09 -22.73 -16.36
N ALA A 240 18.24 -22.13 -15.51
CA ALA A 240 17.86 -20.76 -15.70
C ALA A 240 19.14 -19.95 -15.59
N ASN A 241 19.42 -19.14 -16.61
CA ASN A 241 20.43 -18.10 -16.53
C ASN A 241 20.19 -17.31 -15.23
N GLY A 242 21.26 -16.82 -14.61
CA GLY A 242 21.11 -16.02 -13.40
C GLY A 242 20.23 -14.80 -13.66
N VAL A 243 19.70 -14.23 -12.58
CA VAL A 243 19.05 -12.92 -12.64
C VAL A 243 20.07 -11.89 -13.07
N THR A 244 19.70 -11.09 -14.07
CA THR A 244 20.51 -9.96 -14.54
C THR A 244 20.01 -8.66 -13.92
N VAL A 245 20.95 -7.85 -13.44
CA VAL A 245 20.67 -6.57 -12.79
C VAL A 245 21.39 -5.47 -13.55
N ASN A 246 20.63 -4.59 -14.20
CA ASN A 246 21.12 -3.45 -14.96
C ASN A 246 20.80 -2.17 -14.19
N ALA A 247 21.82 -1.46 -13.70
CA ALA A 247 21.64 -0.21 -12.97
C ALA A 247 21.47 0.99 -13.92
N PHE A 248 20.49 1.84 -13.63
CA PHE A 248 20.30 3.14 -14.27
C PHE A 248 21.03 4.21 -13.46
N ILE A 249 22.04 4.82 -14.07
CA ILE A 249 22.88 5.84 -13.45
C ILE A 249 22.25 7.21 -13.69
N SER A 250 22.09 7.99 -12.62
CA SER A 250 21.59 9.36 -12.69
C SER A 250 22.60 10.34 -13.28
N LYS A 251 22.15 11.56 -13.60
CA LYS A 251 23.03 12.69 -13.95
C LYS A 251 24.05 13.01 -12.84
N SER A 252 23.76 12.65 -11.58
CA SER A 252 24.66 12.79 -10.43
C SER A 252 25.74 11.70 -10.32
N GLY A 253 25.78 10.73 -11.24
CA GLY A 253 26.70 9.59 -11.22
C GLY A 253 26.33 8.49 -10.22
N VAL A 254 25.22 8.63 -9.49
CA VAL A 254 24.72 7.64 -8.53
C VAL A 254 23.58 6.82 -9.17
N PRO A 255 23.52 5.50 -8.97
CA PRO A 255 22.39 4.69 -9.44
C PRO A 255 21.08 5.08 -8.74
N ASP A 256 20.06 5.47 -9.51
CA ASP A 256 18.73 5.85 -9.00
C ASP A 256 17.73 4.68 -9.03
N ALA A 257 17.84 3.80 -10.02
CA ALA A 257 16.98 2.63 -10.18
C ALA A 257 17.73 1.49 -10.90
N ALA A 258 17.21 0.28 -10.83
CA ALA A 258 17.76 -0.89 -11.51
C ALA A 258 16.66 -1.67 -12.20
N SER A 259 16.92 -2.12 -13.42
CA SER A 259 16.12 -3.13 -14.11
C SER A 259 16.62 -4.50 -13.71
N VAL A 260 15.74 -5.33 -13.16
CA VAL A 260 16.02 -6.71 -12.77
C VAL A 260 15.26 -7.64 -13.70
N THR A 261 15.97 -8.38 -14.54
CA THR A 261 15.36 -9.37 -15.44
C THR A 261 15.50 -10.75 -14.83
N VAL A 262 14.36 -11.38 -14.57
CA VAL A 262 14.28 -12.69 -13.91
C VAL A 262 13.75 -13.72 -14.90
N PRO A 263 14.56 -14.71 -15.30
CA PRO A 263 14.09 -15.81 -16.13
C PRO A 263 13.24 -16.77 -15.30
N LEU A 264 12.02 -17.02 -15.77
CA LEU A 264 11.10 -17.96 -15.16
C LEU A 264 11.41 -19.38 -15.61
N LYS A 265 11.51 -20.30 -14.63
CA LYS A 265 11.72 -21.74 -14.92
C LYS A 265 10.51 -22.40 -15.58
N LYS A 266 9.32 -21.81 -15.42
CA LYS A 266 8.04 -22.27 -15.99
C LYS A 266 7.30 -21.08 -16.59
N HIS A 267 6.53 -21.32 -17.64
CA HIS A 267 5.69 -20.27 -18.23
C HIS A 267 4.56 -19.90 -17.26
N TRP A 268 4.40 -18.60 -17.00
CA TRP A 268 3.37 -18.06 -16.11
C TRP A 268 2.38 -17.23 -16.92
N LEU A 269 1.09 -17.44 -16.68
CA LEU A 269 0.06 -16.53 -17.18
C LEU A 269 0.02 -15.28 -16.29
N ILE A 270 0.82 -14.29 -16.66
CA ILE A 270 0.90 -13.00 -15.96
C ILE A 270 -0.18 -12.08 -16.51
N ARG A 271 -0.84 -11.34 -15.62
CA ARG A 271 -1.82 -10.31 -15.96
C ARG A 271 -1.41 -8.95 -15.40
N PRO A 272 -1.92 -7.84 -15.96
CA PRO A 272 -1.57 -6.50 -15.50
C PRO A 272 -1.97 -6.25 -14.06
N GLY A 273 -1.15 -5.48 -13.34
CA GLY A 273 -1.34 -5.19 -11.92
C GLY A 273 -0.88 -6.30 -10.98
N GLN A 274 -0.25 -7.36 -11.51
CA GLN A 274 0.34 -8.41 -10.69
C GLN A 274 1.77 -8.08 -10.25
N TYR A 275 2.15 -8.64 -9.10
CA TYR A 275 3.46 -8.48 -8.49
C TYR A 275 3.99 -9.84 -8.01
N ILE A 276 5.28 -9.90 -7.71
CA ILE A 276 5.95 -11.09 -7.17
C ILE A 276 6.68 -10.73 -5.89
N TYR A 277 7.02 -11.73 -5.07
CA TYR A 277 8.08 -11.60 -4.09
C TYR A 277 9.36 -12.22 -4.65
N LEU A 278 10.43 -11.44 -4.62
CA LEU A 278 11.75 -11.82 -5.09
C LEU A 278 12.68 -11.98 -3.89
N THR A 279 13.32 -13.14 -3.80
CA THR A 279 14.42 -13.40 -2.86
C THR A 279 15.70 -13.58 -3.66
N LEU A 280 16.73 -12.78 -3.35
CA LEU A 280 18.06 -12.86 -3.95
C LEU A 280 19.08 -13.21 -2.86
N PRO A 281 19.40 -14.49 -2.65
CA PRO A 281 20.25 -14.89 -1.54
C PRO A 281 21.66 -14.31 -1.57
N GLY A 282 22.21 -14.09 -2.77
CA GLY A 282 23.58 -13.58 -2.96
C GLY A 282 23.77 -12.08 -2.75
N VAL A 283 22.69 -11.30 -2.55
CA VAL A 283 22.75 -9.82 -2.49
C VAL A 283 22.98 -9.30 -1.06
N SER A 284 22.55 -10.03 -0.04
CA SER A 284 22.68 -9.57 1.35
C SER A 284 24.06 -9.86 1.92
N ARG A 285 24.76 -8.81 2.38
CA ARG A 285 26.07 -8.88 3.06
C ARG A 285 26.05 -9.69 4.36
N HIS A 286 24.90 -9.73 5.05
CA HIS A 286 24.67 -10.60 6.19
C HIS A 286 24.01 -11.89 5.70
N ARG A 287 24.50 -13.05 6.13
CA ARG A 287 24.13 -14.44 5.70
C ARG A 287 22.62 -14.81 5.79
N ALA A 288 21.72 -13.86 6.03
CA ALA A 288 20.26 -14.02 6.11
C ALA A 288 19.51 -13.62 4.82
N GLY A 289 20.19 -13.41 3.69
CA GLY A 289 19.56 -13.04 2.40
C GLY A 289 18.52 -14.04 1.90
N PHE A 290 18.66 -15.33 2.25
CA PHE A 290 17.70 -16.39 1.94
C PHE A 290 16.33 -16.21 2.62
N ILE A 291 16.21 -15.33 3.61
CA ILE A 291 15.00 -15.15 4.45
C ILE A 291 14.29 -13.83 4.10
N GLN A 292 14.81 -13.05 3.14
CA GLN A 292 14.25 -11.76 2.76
C GLN A 292 13.59 -11.84 1.39
N ALA A 293 12.25 -11.81 1.40
CA ALA A 293 11.44 -11.81 0.19
C ALA A 293 10.85 -10.41 -0.01
N HIS A 294 11.26 -9.73 -1.08
CA HIS A 294 10.86 -8.35 -1.35
C HIS A 294 9.84 -8.26 -2.49
N PRO A 295 8.74 -7.53 -2.30
CA PRO A 295 7.68 -7.45 -3.28
C PRO A 295 7.98 -6.42 -4.38
N TYR A 296 7.80 -6.83 -5.65
CA TYR A 296 7.99 -5.97 -6.82
C TYR A 296 6.89 -6.20 -7.85
N SER A 297 6.35 -5.11 -8.37
CA SER A 297 5.39 -5.16 -9.48
C SER A 297 6.08 -5.58 -10.77
N ILE A 298 5.38 -6.39 -11.56
CA ILE A 298 5.89 -6.85 -12.85
C ILE A 298 5.75 -5.70 -13.85
N ALA A 299 6.88 -5.18 -14.34
CA ALA A 299 6.90 -4.04 -15.27
C ALA A 299 6.68 -4.49 -16.72
N TRP A 300 7.25 -5.64 -17.08
CA TRP A 300 7.20 -6.18 -18.43
C TRP A 300 7.39 -7.71 -18.43
N VAL A 301 6.93 -8.37 -19.50
CA VAL A 301 7.04 -9.83 -19.69
C VAL A 301 7.47 -10.12 -21.13
N ASP A 302 8.60 -10.78 -21.33
CA ASP A 302 9.07 -11.22 -22.65
C ASP A 302 9.26 -12.73 -22.65
N GLY A 303 8.29 -13.46 -23.22
CA GLY A 303 8.30 -14.93 -23.26
C GLY A 303 8.30 -15.56 -21.87
N SER A 304 9.45 -16.08 -21.44
CA SER A 304 9.66 -16.63 -20.09
C SER A 304 10.43 -15.72 -19.16
N GLU A 305 10.69 -14.47 -19.52
CA GLU A 305 11.40 -13.51 -18.68
C GLU A 305 10.47 -12.42 -18.17
N ILE A 306 10.65 -12.03 -16.91
CA ILE A 306 9.94 -10.90 -16.32
C ILE A 306 10.94 -9.80 -15.99
N THR A 307 10.56 -8.56 -16.26
CA THR A 307 11.35 -7.38 -15.93
C THR A 307 10.71 -6.64 -14.77
N LEU A 308 11.52 -6.29 -13.78
CA LEU A 308 11.14 -5.49 -12.62
C LEU A 308 11.95 -4.21 -12.63
N ILE A 309 11.31 -3.08 -12.32
CA ILE A 309 12.01 -1.81 -12.11
C ILE A 309 12.07 -1.53 -10.61
N VAL A 310 13.28 -1.45 -10.08
CA VAL A 310 13.54 -1.30 -8.64
C VAL A 310 14.20 0.05 -8.39
N GLN A 311 13.47 0.98 -7.79
CA GLN A 311 14.02 2.25 -7.32
C GLN A 311 14.99 2.00 -6.15
N ARG A 312 16.10 2.75 -6.11
CA ARG A 312 17.03 2.73 -4.98
C ARG A 312 16.39 3.35 -3.75
N LEU A 313 16.09 2.51 -2.76
CA LEU A 313 15.76 2.92 -1.39
C LEU A 313 16.79 2.33 -0.41
N ALA A 314 16.68 2.66 0.88
CA ALA A 314 17.51 2.07 1.93
C ALA A 314 17.35 0.53 2.03
N GLY A 315 18.37 -0.16 2.57
CA GLY A 315 18.32 -1.60 2.83
C GLY A 315 18.58 -2.46 1.59
N PHE A 316 17.70 -3.44 1.32
CA PHE A 316 17.90 -4.44 0.26
C PHE A 316 18.06 -3.82 -1.14
N SER A 317 17.23 -2.83 -1.49
CA SER A 317 17.32 -2.15 -2.79
C SER A 317 18.65 -1.44 -2.98
N ALA A 318 19.25 -0.86 -1.93
CA ALA A 318 20.59 -0.27 -2.01
C ALA A 318 21.66 -1.33 -2.28
N ASN A 319 21.56 -2.49 -1.64
CA ASN A 319 22.48 -3.61 -1.87
C ASN A 319 22.37 -4.20 -3.27
N LEU A 320 21.16 -4.19 -3.85
CA LEU A 320 20.92 -4.65 -5.22
C LEU A 320 21.75 -3.86 -6.25
N HIS A 321 21.92 -2.54 -6.05
CA HIS A 321 22.74 -1.71 -6.93
C HIS A 321 24.23 -2.08 -6.90
N HIS A 322 24.73 -2.56 -5.76
CA HIS A 322 26.10 -3.07 -5.66
C HIS A 322 26.29 -4.42 -6.35
N ALA A 323 25.19 -5.15 -6.60
CA ALA A 323 25.19 -6.40 -7.32
C ALA A 323 24.88 -6.24 -8.82
N ALA A 324 24.93 -5.01 -9.34
CA ALA A 324 24.80 -4.75 -10.77
C ALA A 324 25.83 -5.55 -11.57
N ASN A 325 25.40 -6.06 -12.73
CA ASN A 325 26.19 -6.93 -13.62
C ASN A 325 26.59 -8.31 -13.05
N LEU A 326 26.09 -8.71 -11.88
CA LEU A 326 26.27 -10.06 -11.36
C LEU A 326 25.12 -10.99 -11.79
N GLN A 327 25.46 -12.25 -12.03
CA GLN A 327 24.48 -13.33 -12.24
C GLN A 327 24.09 -13.90 -10.88
N LEU A 328 22.85 -13.68 -10.46
CA LEU A 328 22.38 -14.06 -9.13
C LEU A 328 21.35 -15.20 -9.19
N SER A 329 21.40 -16.11 -8.22
CA SER A 329 20.30 -17.04 -7.99
C SER A 329 19.09 -16.30 -7.41
N SER A 330 17.89 -16.70 -7.82
CA SER A 330 16.64 -16.14 -7.29
C SER A 330 15.63 -17.21 -6.92
N ILE A 331 14.80 -16.86 -5.94
CA ILE A 331 13.55 -17.56 -5.64
C ILE A 331 12.43 -16.58 -5.91
N VAL A 332 11.48 -16.99 -6.75
CA VAL A 332 10.34 -16.18 -7.15
C VAL A 332 9.07 -16.78 -6.58
N ASP A 333 8.31 -15.99 -5.83
CA ASP A 333 7.00 -16.34 -5.31
C ASP A 333 5.94 -15.45 -5.96
N GLY A 334 5.01 -16.03 -6.71
CA GLY A 334 3.99 -15.26 -7.44
C GLY A 334 3.34 -16.02 -8.60
N PRO A 335 2.65 -15.33 -9.51
CA PRO A 335 2.25 -13.94 -9.39
C PRO A 335 1.13 -13.78 -8.34
N TYR A 336 1.09 -12.61 -7.72
CA TYR A 336 0.08 -12.15 -6.78
C TYR A 336 -0.63 -10.92 -7.33
N GLY A 337 -1.81 -10.60 -6.78
CA GLY A 337 -2.60 -9.46 -7.21
C GLY A 337 -3.70 -9.86 -8.18
N SER A 338 -4.76 -9.05 -8.17
CA SER A 338 -5.96 -9.28 -8.98
C SER A 338 -5.95 -8.33 -10.18
N PRO A 339 -6.09 -8.84 -11.40
CA PRO A 339 -6.09 -8.00 -12.60
C PRO A 339 -7.31 -7.08 -12.62
N HIS A 340 -7.11 -5.85 -13.06
CA HIS A 340 -8.23 -4.95 -13.35
C HIS A 340 -8.81 -5.28 -14.73
N HIS A 341 -10.11 -5.56 -14.78
CA HIS A 341 -10.82 -5.73 -16.05
C HIS A 341 -11.05 -4.36 -16.70
N LEU A 342 -10.07 -3.91 -17.48
CA LEU A 342 -10.07 -2.61 -18.17
C LEU A 342 -10.71 -2.66 -19.56
N ASN A 343 -10.76 -3.85 -20.17
CA ASN A 343 -11.25 -4.09 -21.53
C ASN A 343 -12.72 -3.70 -21.74
N ARG A 344 -13.47 -3.50 -20.65
CA ARG A 344 -14.86 -3.03 -20.66
C ARG A 344 -14.98 -1.51 -20.77
N TYR A 345 -13.93 -0.72 -20.60
CA TYR A 345 -14.05 0.73 -20.69
C TYR A 345 -13.75 1.19 -22.11
N ASP A 346 -14.38 2.29 -22.51
CA ASP A 346 -14.17 2.90 -23.82
C ASP A 346 -12.91 3.78 -23.80
N LYS A 347 -12.65 4.42 -22.65
CA LYS A 347 -11.45 5.21 -22.37
C LYS A 347 -10.74 4.72 -21.11
N VAL A 348 -9.42 4.67 -21.15
CA VAL A 348 -8.59 4.37 -19.97
C VAL A 348 -7.54 5.45 -19.78
N LEU A 349 -7.62 6.14 -18.64
CA LEU A 349 -6.68 7.16 -18.23
C LEU A 349 -5.74 6.59 -17.15
N PHE A 350 -4.45 6.53 -17.44
CA PHE A 350 -3.40 6.12 -16.51
C PHE A 350 -2.72 7.37 -15.94
N LEU A 351 -2.64 7.46 -14.62
CA LEU A 351 -2.05 8.58 -13.87
C LEU A 351 -0.93 8.03 -12.98
N ALA A 352 0.31 8.33 -13.33
CA ALA A 352 1.50 7.84 -12.67
C ALA A 352 2.31 8.98 -12.05
N SER A 353 2.93 8.74 -10.89
CA SER A 353 3.95 9.62 -10.31
C SER A 353 5.17 8.81 -9.91
N GLY A 354 6.36 9.27 -10.33
CA GLY A 354 7.64 8.60 -10.09
C GLY A 354 7.65 7.15 -10.60
N ILE A 355 8.10 6.22 -9.75
CA ILE A 355 8.13 4.77 -10.00
C ILE A 355 6.73 4.14 -10.22
N GLY A 356 5.65 4.87 -9.89
CA GLY A 356 4.28 4.39 -10.05
C GLY A 356 3.90 4.00 -11.49
N ILE A 357 4.65 4.48 -12.50
CA ILE A 357 4.48 4.13 -13.91
C ILE A 357 4.54 2.62 -14.16
N VAL A 358 5.34 1.89 -13.36
CA VAL A 358 5.53 0.44 -13.47
C VAL A 358 4.19 -0.31 -13.39
N ALA A 359 3.24 0.18 -12.59
CA ALA A 359 1.94 -0.47 -12.42
C ALA A 359 1.06 -0.41 -13.68
N HIS A 360 1.37 0.47 -14.63
CA HIS A 360 0.55 0.73 -15.81
C HIS A 360 1.10 0.11 -17.10
N LEU A 361 2.41 -0.12 -17.20
CA LEU A 361 3.08 -0.56 -18.45
C LEU A 361 2.46 -1.82 -19.05
N LEU A 362 2.31 -2.89 -18.26
CA LEU A 362 1.66 -4.12 -18.72
C LEU A 362 0.18 -3.91 -19.05
N ALA A 363 -0.52 -3.04 -18.33
CA ALA A 363 -1.93 -2.77 -18.58
C ALA A 363 -2.13 -2.07 -19.93
N ILE A 364 -1.24 -1.15 -20.28
CA ILE A 364 -1.24 -0.47 -21.58
C ILE A 364 -0.97 -1.48 -22.69
N ARG A 365 0.05 -2.33 -22.54
CA ARG A 365 0.36 -3.40 -23.51
C ARG A 365 -0.84 -4.30 -23.76
N ASP A 366 -1.44 -4.83 -22.69
CA ASP A 366 -2.58 -5.75 -22.80
C ASP A 366 -3.79 -5.09 -23.47
N LEU A 367 -4.02 -3.79 -23.20
CA LEU A 367 -5.10 -3.04 -23.85
C LEU A 367 -4.83 -2.77 -25.32
N LEU A 368 -3.57 -2.49 -25.71
CA LEU A 368 -3.18 -2.32 -27.11
C LEU A 368 -3.37 -3.62 -27.89
N VAL A 369 -2.89 -4.75 -27.36
CA VAL A 369 -3.08 -6.07 -27.97
C VAL A 369 -4.56 -6.41 -28.06
N ALA A 370 -5.32 -6.23 -26.96
CA ALA A 370 -6.75 -6.53 -26.95
C ALA A 370 -7.56 -5.62 -27.89
N HIS A 371 -7.11 -4.39 -28.13
CA HIS A 371 -7.72 -3.50 -29.11
C HIS A 371 -7.48 -3.99 -30.54
N GLU A 372 -6.25 -4.41 -30.85
CA GLU A 372 -5.93 -4.95 -32.19
C GLU A 372 -6.69 -6.26 -32.47
N ASP A 373 -6.78 -7.13 -31.46
CA ASP A 373 -7.58 -8.37 -31.50
C ASP A 373 -9.10 -8.12 -31.47
N GLN A 374 -9.55 -6.86 -31.42
CA GLN A 374 -10.97 -6.48 -31.32
C GLN A 374 -11.71 -7.10 -30.12
N SER A 375 -10.97 -7.48 -29.07
CA SER A 375 -11.49 -8.11 -27.86
C SER A 375 -11.75 -7.13 -26.71
N ALA A 376 -11.35 -5.86 -26.87
CA ALA A 376 -11.61 -4.78 -25.93
C ALA A 376 -12.45 -3.65 -26.56
N ARG A 377 -13.25 -2.97 -25.72
CA ARG A 377 -14.01 -1.76 -26.12
C ARG A 377 -13.16 -0.49 -26.12
N VAL A 378 -11.94 -0.57 -25.60
CA VAL A 378 -11.07 0.58 -25.44
C VAL A 378 -10.75 1.16 -26.82
N ARG A 379 -10.89 2.47 -26.96
CA ARG A 379 -10.55 3.21 -28.17
C ARG A 379 -9.60 4.37 -27.92
N ARG A 380 -9.39 4.71 -26.64
CA ARG A 380 -8.50 5.78 -26.22
C ARG A 380 -7.78 5.41 -24.94
N ILE A 381 -6.46 5.47 -24.99
CA ILE A 381 -5.57 5.21 -23.86
C ILE A 381 -4.68 6.42 -23.66
N THR A 382 -4.72 7.01 -22.47
CA THR A 382 -3.90 8.17 -22.13
C THR A 382 -3.07 7.87 -20.90
N LEU A 383 -1.75 7.99 -20.99
CA LEU A 383 -0.84 7.92 -19.85
C LEU A 383 -0.32 9.31 -19.53
N VAL A 384 -0.62 9.80 -18.32
CA VAL A 384 0.00 11.01 -17.75
C VAL A 384 0.99 10.58 -16.68
N TRP A 385 2.26 10.93 -16.88
CA TRP A 385 3.34 10.56 -15.98
C TRP A 385 4.02 11.80 -15.41
N PHE A 386 4.01 11.92 -14.08
CA PHE A 386 4.69 12.97 -13.34
C PHE A 386 6.06 12.48 -12.88
N LEU A 387 7.11 13.00 -13.51
CA LEU A 387 8.49 12.70 -13.16
C LEU A 387 8.91 13.56 -11.96
N GLU A 388 9.62 12.95 -11.02
CA GLU A 388 10.27 13.66 -9.91
C GLU A 388 11.65 14.18 -10.34
N THR A 389 12.32 13.45 -11.24
CA THR A 389 13.61 13.82 -11.82
C THR A 389 13.66 13.42 -13.29
N THR A 390 14.45 14.13 -14.11
CA THR A 390 14.63 13.81 -15.54
C THR A 390 15.27 12.43 -15.77
N SER A 391 15.99 11.89 -14.78
CA SER A 391 16.62 10.56 -14.87
C SER A 391 15.59 9.42 -14.92
N GLN A 392 14.38 9.63 -14.41
CA GLN A 392 13.34 8.59 -14.36
C GLN A 392 12.90 8.14 -15.75
N GLU A 393 12.95 9.03 -16.76
CA GLU A 393 12.59 8.69 -18.15
C GLU A 393 13.37 7.46 -18.65
N GLN A 394 14.66 7.40 -18.33
CA GLN A 394 15.54 6.31 -18.77
C GLN A 394 15.13 4.94 -18.23
N TRP A 395 14.43 4.87 -17.09
CA TRP A 395 14.06 3.62 -16.45
C TRP A 395 13.14 2.76 -17.31
N VAL A 396 12.27 3.42 -18.10
CA VAL A 396 11.21 2.76 -18.88
C VAL A 396 11.21 3.18 -20.34
N LYS A 397 12.18 3.99 -20.79
CA LYS A 397 12.30 4.50 -22.16
C LYS A 397 12.16 3.41 -23.21
N SER A 398 12.87 2.29 -23.06
CA SER A 398 12.81 1.17 -24.01
C SER A 398 11.43 0.50 -24.04
N ILE A 399 10.76 0.39 -22.89
CA ILE A 399 9.40 -0.17 -22.79
C ILE A 399 8.39 0.78 -23.44
N LEU A 400 8.48 2.09 -23.16
CA LEU A 400 7.61 3.09 -23.77
C LEU A 400 7.76 3.11 -25.30
N GLN A 401 8.99 3.05 -25.81
CA GLN A 401 9.23 2.94 -27.26
C GLN A 401 8.57 1.69 -27.86
N ARG A 402 8.65 0.53 -27.20
CA ARG A 402 7.94 -0.67 -27.66
C ARG A 402 6.43 -0.50 -27.66
N LEU A 403 5.86 0.11 -26.61
CA LEU A 403 4.42 0.39 -26.53
C LEU A 403 3.97 1.31 -27.67
N MET A 404 4.70 2.38 -27.93
CA MET A 404 4.39 3.31 -29.01
C MET A 404 4.53 2.68 -30.39
N ASN A 405 5.57 1.86 -30.61
CA ASN A 405 5.74 1.15 -31.87
C ASN A 405 4.68 0.06 -32.09
N SER A 406 4.09 -0.48 -31.02
CA SER A 406 3.00 -1.46 -31.11
C SER A 406 1.63 -0.83 -31.40
N ASP A 407 1.47 0.48 -31.21
CA ASP A 407 0.21 1.19 -31.39
C ASP A 407 -0.05 1.54 -32.87
N GLN A 408 -0.48 0.54 -33.64
CA GLN A 408 -0.75 0.69 -35.09
C GLN A 408 -1.96 1.59 -35.39
N ARG A 409 -2.93 1.65 -34.47
CA ARG A 409 -4.19 2.40 -34.64
C ARG A 409 -4.18 3.76 -33.99
N HIS A 410 -3.04 4.18 -33.45
CA HIS A 410 -2.87 5.46 -32.79
C HIS A 410 -3.98 5.70 -31.74
N ILE A 411 -4.12 4.79 -30.78
CA ILE A 411 -5.04 4.95 -29.64
C ILE A 411 -4.33 5.34 -28.34
N PHE A 412 -3.01 5.20 -28.27
CA PHE A 412 -2.18 5.53 -27.11
C PHE A 412 -1.54 6.93 -27.18
N THR A 413 -1.81 7.74 -26.14
CA THR A 413 -1.25 9.08 -25.94
C THR A 413 -0.38 9.10 -24.68
N LEU A 414 0.82 9.66 -24.79
CA LEU A 414 1.76 9.80 -23.67
C LEU A 414 1.92 11.29 -23.32
N ALA A 415 1.66 11.66 -22.08
CA ALA A 415 1.92 12.99 -21.54
C ALA A 415 2.88 12.87 -20.36
N MET A 416 4.04 13.53 -20.46
CA MET A 416 5.08 13.55 -19.44
C MET A 416 5.18 14.94 -18.83
N TYR A 417 5.08 14.99 -17.52
CA TYR A 417 5.33 16.18 -16.73
C TYR A 417 6.76 16.14 -16.19
N VAL A 418 7.62 17.01 -16.72
CA VAL A 418 9.06 17.00 -16.45
C VAL A 418 9.45 18.27 -15.69
N PRO A 419 10.01 18.18 -14.46
CA PRO A 419 10.34 19.36 -13.68
C PRO A 419 11.58 20.07 -14.23
N GLY A 420 11.49 21.39 -14.43
CA GLY A 420 12.63 22.26 -14.74
C GLY A 420 13.09 22.24 -16.20
N GLU A 421 12.41 21.52 -17.08
CA GLU A 421 12.53 21.67 -18.53
C GLU A 421 11.34 22.48 -19.00
N GLY A 422 11.54 23.69 -19.55
CA GLY A 422 10.48 24.47 -20.20
C GLY A 422 9.68 23.63 -21.21
N VAL A 423 8.57 24.14 -21.74
CA VAL A 423 7.83 23.45 -22.82
C VAL A 423 8.76 23.22 -24.03
N VAL A 424 9.42 22.06 -24.08
CA VAL A 424 10.18 21.60 -25.22
C VAL A 424 9.23 20.72 -26.03
N GLN A 425 8.70 21.28 -27.12
CA GLN A 425 8.19 20.48 -28.23
C GLN A 425 9.40 19.78 -28.86
N ASP A 426 9.80 18.66 -28.27
CA ASP A 426 10.91 17.90 -28.79
C ASP A 426 10.38 17.01 -29.91
N HIS A 427 10.33 17.56 -31.11
CA HIS A 427 9.95 16.81 -32.31
C HIS A 427 10.99 15.75 -32.70
N THR A 428 12.11 15.60 -31.97
CA THR A 428 13.27 14.88 -32.51
C THR A 428 14.13 14.06 -31.53
N SER A 429 14.00 14.15 -30.20
CA SER A 429 14.92 13.40 -29.32
C SER A 429 14.57 11.92 -29.06
N LEU A 430 13.37 11.47 -29.41
CA LEU A 430 12.88 10.12 -29.09
C LEU A 430 12.48 9.27 -30.30
N GLY A 431 12.41 9.85 -31.51
CA GLY A 431 11.82 9.18 -32.69
C GLY A 431 10.34 8.84 -32.48
N ILE A 432 9.67 9.58 -31.60
CA ILE A 432 8.37 9.26 -31.04
C ILE A 432 7.28 10.11 -31.72
N SER A 433 6.21 9.43 -32.14
CA SER A 433 4.94 9.90 -32.72
C SER A 433 4.45 11.27 -32.21
N GLU A 434 3.66 11.98 -33.04
CA GLU A 434 2.91 13.22 -32.72
C GLU A 434 2.10 13.19 -31.41
N ARG A 435 1.98 12.03 -30.76
CA ARG A 435 1.15 11.77 -29.57
C ARG A 435 1.93 11.65 -28.27
N CYS A 436 3.14 12.19 -28.22
CA CYS A 436 3.94 12.36 -27.01
C CYS A 436 4.10 13.83 -26.65
N PHE A 437 3.75 14.18 -25.41
CA PHE A 437 3.71 15.57 -24.95
C PHE A 437 4.57 15.74 -23.72
N ARG A 438 5.35 16.82 -23.69
CA ARG A 438 6.20 17.20 -22.57
C ARG A 438 5.79 18.57 -22.07
N THR A 439 5.64 18.72 -20.76
CA THR A 439 5.33 20.01 -20.15
C THR A 439 5.86 20.10 -18.73
N ASP A 440 6.26 21.30 -18.33
CA ASP A 440 6.55 21.70 -16.95
C ASP A 440 5.47 22.61 -16.36
N GLN A 441 4.42 22.91 -17.13
CA GLN A 441 3.35 23.79 -16.69
C GLN A 441 2.37 23.10 -15.75
N PHE A 442 1.96 23.83 -14.71
CA PHE A 442 0.98 23.36 -13.75
C PHE A 442 -0.25 22.73 -14.43
N LEU A 443 -0.59 21.50 -14.02
CA LEU A 443 -1.74 20.77 -14.53
C LEU A 443 -2.82 20.63 -13.46
N ASP A 444 -3.97 21.29 -13.66
CA ASP A 444 -5.16 21.00 -12.87
C ASP A 444 -5.68 19.60 -13.25
N LEU A 445 -5.36 18.62 -12.40
CA LEU A 445 -5.79 17.24 -12.54
C LEU A 445 -7.32 17.09 -12.65
N GLY A 446 -8.09 17.89 -11.91
CA GLY A 446 -9.56 17.80 -11.94
C GLY A 446 -10.11 18.23 -13.28
N TRP A 447 -9.61 19.35 -13.79
CA TRP A 447 -9.94 19.84 -15.12
C TRP A 447 -9.50 18.85 -16.21
N PHE A 448 -8.26 18.37 -16.16
CA PHE A 448 -7.71 17.45 -17.16
C PHE A 448 -8.51 16.13 -17.22
N ILE A 449 -8.78 15.52 -16.07
CA ILE A 449 -9.57 14.29 -15.98
C ILE A 449 -10.99 14.50 -16.56
N SER A 450 -11.60 15.66 -16.29
CA SER A 450 -12.92 15.98 -16.85
C SER A 450 -12.86 16.14 -18.37
N LYS A 451 -11.86 16.84 -18.89
CA LYS A 451 -11.66 17.03 -20.34
C LYS A 451 -11.38 15.71 -21.06
N GLU A 452 -10.52 14.87 -20.51
CA GLU A 452 -10.23 13.55 -21.09
C GLU A 452 -11.47 12.65 -21.10
N ASN A 453 -12.32 12.75 -20.08
CA ASN A 453 -13.60 12.05 -20.08
C ASN A 453 -14.59 12.62 -21.12
N LEU A 454 -14.51 13.89 -21.48
CA LEU A 454 -15.40 14.53 -22.45
C LEU A 454 -14.88 14.43 -23.89
N ALA A 455 -13.60 14.12 -24.08
CA ALA A 455 -12.94 14.04 -25.40
C ALA A 455 -13.65 13.05 -26.34
N GLU A 456 -14.16 11.94 -25.80
CA GLU A 456 -14.96 10.99 -26.56
C GLU A 456 -16.14 10.50 -25.72
N ALA A 457 -17.21 10.03 -26.36
CA ALA A 457 -18.34 9.42 -25.66
C ALA A 457 -17.92 8.13 -24.89
N GLY A 458 -18.81 7.58 -24.08
CA GLY A 458 -18.57 6.30 -23.41
C GLY A 458 -17.93 6.40 -22.02
N SER A 459 -17.76 5.23 -21.42
CA SER A 459 -17.29 5.02 -20.07
C SER A 459 -15.77 5.17 -19.94
N MET A 460 -15.32 5.81 -18.85
CA MET A 460 -13.92 6.01 -18.56
C MET A 460 -13.53 5.35 -17.24
N ALA A 461 -12.39 4.65 -17.24
CA ALA A 461 -11.68 4.26 -16.03
C ALA A 461 -10.42 5.12 -15.87
N ALA A 462 -10.16 5.59 -14.65
CA ALA A 462 -8.95 6.29 -14.29
C ALA A 462 -8.15 5.43 -13.31
N LEU A 463 -6.93 5.05 -13.67
CA LEU A 463 -6.03 4.25 -12.83
C LEU A 463 -4.94 5.15 -12.28
N VAL A 464 -4.80 5.19 -10.96
CA VAL A 464 -3.79 6.02 -10.31
C VAL A 464 -2.79 5.18 -9.53
N CYS A 465 -1.50 5.51 -9.67
CA CYS A 465 -0.41 4.94 -8.88
C CYS A 465 0.66 6.00 -8.62
N GLY A 466 0.98 6.27 -7.35
CA GLY A 466 2.01 7.25 -7.01
C GLY A 466 2.14 7.55 -5.53
N THR A 467 2.58 8.76 -5.22
CA THR A 467 2.64 9.25 -3.83
C THR A 467 1.24 9.38 -3.23
N ALA A 468 1.15 9.34 -1.91
CA ALA A 468 -0.13 9.46 -1.20
C ALA A 468 -0.84 10.79 -1.51
N HIS A 469 -0.07 11.85 -1.64
CA HIS A 469 -0.57 13.18 -1.96
C HIS A 469 -1.12 13.25 -3.39
N PHE A 470 -0.37 12.69 -4.35
CA PHE A 470 -0.79 12.60 -5.75
C PHE A 470 -2.08 11.79 -5.93
N GLU A 471 -2.17 10.61 -5.32
CA GLU A 471 -3.38 9.78 -5.36
C GLU A 471 -4.62 10.49 -4.78
N GLU A 472 -4.44 11.28 -3.72
CA GLU A 472 -5.53 12.06 -3.12
C GLU A 472 -5.93 13.25 -4.00
N ALA A 473 -4.98 13.92 -4.65
CA ALA A 473 -5.28 15.01 -5.59
C ALA A 473 -6.11 14.50 -6.78
N VAL A 474 -5.73 13.35 -7.37
CA VAL A 474 -6.50 12.67 -8.41
C VAL A 474 -7.89 12.29 -7.92
N ARG A 475 -7.99 11.69 -6.73
CA ARG A 475 -9.28 11.31 -6.11
C ARG A 475 -10.19 12.51 -5.93
N HIS A 476 -9.64 13.63 -5.48
CA HIS A 476 -10.37 14.87 -5.33
C HIS A 476 -10.81 15.46 -6.68
N GLY A 477 -9.96 15.40 -7.71
CA GLY A 477 -10.31 15.77 -9.08
C GLY A 477 -11.50 14.97 -9.60
N VAL A 478 -11.44 13.63 -9.51
CA VAL A 478 -12.55 12.74 -9.92
C VAL A 478 -13.85 13.01 -9.16
N ARG A 479 -13.77 13.37 -7.87
CA ARG A 479 -14.95 13.71 -7.05
C ARG A 479 -15.63 14.99 -7.50
N ARG A 480 -14.88 15.95 -8.04
CA ARG A 480 -15.39 17.22 -8.57
C ARG A 480 -15.98 17.10 -9.97
N CYS A 481 -15.55 16.10 -10.75
CA CYS A 481 -16.17 15.83 -12.04
C CYS A 481 -17.65 15.49 -11.88
N GLU A 482 -18.51 16.01 -12.75
CA GLU A 482 -19.93 15.66 -12.75
C GLU A 482 -20.15 14.23 -13.27
N GLN A 483 -19.32 13.80 -14.22
CA GLN A 483 -19.45 12.54 -14.92
C GLN A 483 -19.07 11.34 -14.02
N ASP A 484 -19.51 10.15 -14.43
CA ASP A 484 -19.22 8.91 -13.73
C ASP A 484 -17.90 8.31 -14.23
N ILE A 485 -16.83 8.59 -13.49
CA ILE A 485 -15.49 8.09 -13.79
C ILE A 485 -15.14 7.01 -12.77
N HIS A 486 -14.74 5.85 -13.26
CA HIS A 486 -14.34 4.74 -12.39
C HIS A 486 -12.88 4.88 -11.99
N LEU A 487 -12.62 5.50 -10.84
CA LEU A 487 -11.30 5.55 -10.22
C LEU A 487 -10.90 4.17 -9.65
N LEU A 488 -9.74 3.67 -10.09
CA LEU A 488 -9.11 2.44 -9.65
C LEU A 488 -7.71 2.76 -9.11
N HIS A 489 -7.31 2.06 -8.05
CA HIS A 489 -6.00 2.23 -7.42
C HIS A 489 -5.12 1.04 -7.75
N CYS A 490 -3.92 1.31 -8.24
CA CYS A 490 -2.89 0.31 -8.47
C CYS A 490 -1.76 0.57 -7.49
N GLY A 491 -1.30 -0.46 -6.77
CA GLY A 491 -0.10 -0.34 -5.92
C GLY A 491 1.12 -0.81 -6.70
N PHE A 492 2.21 -0.05 -6.69
CA PHE A 492 3.50 -0.49 -7.26
C PHE A 492 4.36 -1.27 -6.24
N GLN A 493 4.10 -1.06 -4.95
CA GLN A 493 4.65 -1.79 -3.80
C GLN A 493 3.50 -2.13 -2.85
N PRO A 494 3.49 -3.30 -2.19
CA PRO A 494 2.52 -3.59 -1.16
C PRO A 494 2.65 -2.61 0.01
N GLU A 495 1.53 -2.28 0.63
CA GLU A 495 1.39 -1.16 1.57
C GLU A 495 2.35 -1.17 2.77
N ASP A 496 2.88 -2.34 3.14
CA ASP A 496 3.71 -2.50 4.34
C ASP A 496 5.19 -2.12 4.13
N THR A 497 5.65 -1.87 2.90
CA THR A 497 7.08 -1.56 2.60
C THR A 497 7.37 -0.08 2.34
N LYS A 498 6.38 0.81 2.48
CA LYS A 498 6.60 2.26 2.26
C LYS A 498 7.46 2.84 3.39
N HIS A 499 8.71 3.21 3.07
CA HIS A 499 9.69 3.72 4.02
C HIS A 499 9.46 5.18 4.45
N VAL A 500 10.12 5.53 5.55
CA VAL A 500 9.93 6.65 6.49
C VAL A 500 10.31 8.06 5.95
N GLU A 501 10.66 8.21 4.67
CA GLU A 501 11.24 9.45 4.15
C GLU A 501 10.27 10.66 4.15
N GLU A 502 8.95 10.43 4.27
CA GLU A 502 7.95 11.51 4.43
C GLU A 502 7.87 12.11 5.86
N ILE A 503 8.63 11.62 6.85
CA ILE A 503 8.41 11.95 8.28
C ILE A 503 9.28 13.11 8.81
N PHE A 504 10.38 13.49 8.15
CA PHE A 504 11.29 14.53 8.67
C PHE A 504 10.82 15.98 8.47
N GLY A 505 9.53 16.25 8.67
CA GLY A 505 9.09 17.57 9.13
C GLY A 505 9.28 17.64 10.64
N LEU A 506 10.33 18.32 11.10
CA LEU A 506 10.81 18.37 12.49
C LEU A 506 9.81 18.89 13.56
N SER A 507 8.54 19.09 13.24
CA SER A 507 7.57 19.78 14.10
C SER A 507 6.73 18.86 15.00
N CYS A 508 6.82 17.53 14.87
CA CYS A 508 5.87 16.61 15.51
C CYS A 508 6.42 15.77 16.68
N LEU A 509 7.68 15.94 17.11
CA LEU A 509 8.25 15.19 18.24
C LEU A 509 8.07 15.87 19.61
N LEU A 510 7.52 17.09 19.66
CA LEU A 510 7.34 17.83 20.91
C LEU A 510 6.19 17.37 21.84
N PRO A 511 5.11 16.67 21.42
CA PRO A 511 4.04 16.34 22.38
C PRO A 511 4.23 15.04 23.18
N LEU A 512 5.17 14.16 22.82
CA LEU A 512 5.24 12.80 23.41
C LEU A 512 6.25 12.63 24.54
N VAL A 513 7.15 13.60 24.76
CA VAL A 513 8.06 13.61 25.92
C VAL A 513 7.39 14.23 27.16
N GLY A 514 6.26 14.93 27.00
CA GLY A 514 5.53 15.57 28.11
C GLY A 514 4.62 14.67 28.95
N CYS A 515 4.33 13.43 28.52
CA CYS A 515 3.33 12.57 29.18
C CYS A 515 3.91 11.45 30.07
N ILE A 516 5.24 11.38 30.26
CA ILE A 516 5.88 10.38 31.14
C ILE A 516 6.32 10.99 32.49
N GLY A 517 6.09 12.29 32.72
CA GLY A 517 6.49 13.01 33.94
C GLY A 517 5.41 13.20 35.01
N LEU A 518 4.49 12.26 35.20
CA LEU A 518 3.40 12.37 36.20
C LEU A 518 3.26 11.07 37.01
N LEU A 519 4.35 10.63 37.64
CA LEU A 519 4.36 9.59 38.68
C LEU A 519 5.70 9.62 39.44
N SER A 520 5.90 10.65 40.29
CA SER A 520 6.85 10.64 41.42
C SER A 520 6.83 11.97 42.17
N VAL A 521 5.94 12.09 43.18
CA VAL A 521 6.04 13.13 44.21
C VAL A 521 5.83 12.48 45.57
N ILE A 522 6.92 12.01 46.21
CA ILE A 522 7.03 11.84 47.66
C ILE A 522 8.49 12.16 48.08
N THR A 523 8.74 13.44 48.41
CA THR A 523 9.66 13.98 49.47
C THR A 523 11.19 13.75 49.38
N PRO A 524 12.04 14.43 50.20
CA PRO A 524 12.40 15.85 50.02
C PRO A 524 13.93 16.14 50.05
N ARG A 525 14.28 17.32 49.52
CA ARG A 525 15.43 18.21 49.85
C ARG A 525 16.75 17.59 50.36
N ALA A 526 17.80 17.75 49.54
CA ALA A 526 19.10 18.22 50.03
C ALA A 526 19.81 19.04 48.92
N THR A 527 20.24 20.23 49.32
CA THR A 527 21.00 21.24 48.58
C THR A 527 22.49 20.89 48.52
N VAL A 528 23.18 21.28 47.43
CA VAL A 528 24.49 22.02 47.37
C VAL A 528 25.18 21.74 46.01
N PRO A 529 25.82 22.74 45.36
CA PRO A 529 26.27 22.67 43.96
C PRO A 529 27.78 22.38 43.83
N TRP A 530 28.22 21.73 42.74
CA TRP A 530 29.64 21.70 42.37
C TRP A 530 29.87 21.85 40.85
N THR A 531 30.72 22.82 40.54
CA THR A 531 31.33 23.17 39.25
C THR A 531 32.33 22.11 38.75
N PRO A 532 32.66 22.07 37.44
CA PRO A 532 33.53 21.05 36.87
C PRO A 532 35.01 21.43 37.01
N ARG A 533 35.87 20.45 37.32
CA ARG A 533 37.31 20.52 37.01
C ARG A 533 37.69 19.39 36.07
N CYS A 534 38.27 19.78 34.94
CA CYS A 534 39.07 18.96 34.07
C CYS A 534 40.26 18.37 34.85
N ASN A 535 40.59 17.11 34.57
CA ASN A 535 41.98 16.69 34.51
C ASN A 535 42.14 15.70 33.36
N ILE A 536 42.99 16.10 32.41
CA ILE A 536 43.46 15.31 31.29
C ILE A 536 44.73 14.60 31.77
N THR A 537 44.81 13.29 31.59
CA THR A 537 46.09 12.60 31.43
C THR A 537 46.06 11.77 30.15
N SER A 538 47.09 12.05 29.36
CA SER A 538 47.48 11.56 28.05
C SER A 538 47.55 10.03 27.88
N SER A 539 47.13 9.54 26.71
CA SER A 539 48.01 8.81 25.78
C SER A 539 47.31 8.53 24.43
N ASN A 540 48.14 8.56 23.37
CA ASN A 540 47.90 8.07 22.00
C ASN A 540 47.08 8.94 21.02
N SER A 541 47.75 9.97 20.52
CA SER A 541 47.45 10.69 19.28
C SER A 541 47.93 9.90 18.05
N GLY A 542 46.99 9.34 17.29
CA GLY A 542 47.26 8.72 15.98
C GLY A 542 46.00 8.39 15.16
N ASP A 543 44.88 8.03 15.83
CA ASP A 543 43.68 7.49 15.15
C ASP A 543 42.46 8.44 15.09
N LEU A 544 42.57 9.65 15.62
CA LEU A 544 41.44 10.59 15.73
C LEU A 544 41.27 11.57 14.56
N ALA A 545 42.28 11.71 13.69
CA ALA A 545 42.20 12.60 12.52
C ALA A 545 41.43 11.96 11.33
N ILE A 546 41.51 10.63 11.17
CA ILE A 546 40.83 9.90 10.09
C ILE A 546 39.33 9.73 10.40
N ARG A 547 38.95 9.53 11.68
CA ARG A 547 37.54 9.47 12.10
C ARG A 547 36.81 10.82 12.05
N ARG A 548 37.49 11.96 12.24
CA ARG A 548 36.85 13.30 12.11
C ARG A 548 36.58 13.69 10.66
N ARG A 549 37.43 13.32 9.70
CA ARG A 549 37.14 13.54 8.26
C ARG A 549 36.00 12.65 7.73
N ALA A 550 35.86 11.42 8.24
CA ALA A 550 34.75 10.54 7.86
C ALA A 550 33.39 11.03 8.41
N LEU A 551 33.36 11.62 9.62
CA LEU A 551 32.15 12.20 10.20
C LEU A 551 31.74 13.52 9.52
N GLN A 552 32.68 14.39 9.16
CA GLN A 552 32.37 15.61 8.40
C GLN A 552 31.89 15.33 6.97
N HIS A 553 32.40 14.28 6.30
CA HIS A 553 31.87 13.87 5.00
C HIS A 553 30.46 13.27 5.11
N HIS A 554 30.15 12.53 6.17
CA HIS A 554 28.80 12.01 6.41
C HIS A 554 27.79 13.12 6.77
N GLU A 555 28.19 14.12 7.55
CA GLU A 555 27.33 15.27 7.87
C GLU A 555 27.08 16.17 6.65
N HIS A 556 28.11 16.47 5.84
CA HIS A 556 27.91 17.22 4.59
C HIS A 556 27.07 16.44 3.57
N THR A 557 27.21 15.11 3.48
CA THR A 557 26.37 14.29 2.59
C THR A 557 24.93 14.26 3.10
N PHE A 558 24.70 14.15 4.41
CA PHE A 558 23.37 14.18 5.01
C PHE A 558 22.67 15.53 4.80
N TRP A 559 23.38 16.65 4.95
CA TRP A 559 22.85 17.98 4.68
C TRP A 559 22.57 18.20 3.19
N VAL A 560 23.48 17.81 2.28
CA VAL A 560 23.27 17.93 0.83
C VAL A 560 22.07 17.10 0.34
N TYR A 561 21.90 15.87 0.84
CA TYR A 561 20.72 15.04 0.55
C TYR A 561 19.43 15.61 1.16
N ALA A 562 19.49 16.18 2.37
CA ALA A 562 18.34 16.83 3.00
C ALA A 562 17.90 18.10 2.25
N THR A 563 18.83 18.95 1.76
CA THR A 563 18.48 20.12 0.93
C THR A 563 17.95 19.73 -0.45
N SER A 564 18.49 18.68 -1.08
CA SER A 564 18.00 18.15 -2.36
C SER A 564 16.57 17.59 -2.25
N MET A 565 16.28 16.87 -1.16
CA MET A 565 14.93 16.36 -0.89
C MET A 565 13.94 17.43 -0.39
N HIS A 566 14.42 18.45 0.33
CA HIS A 566 13.57 19.57 0.72
C HIS A 566 13.15 20.39 -0.52
N ALA A 567 14.02 20.48 -1.53
CA ALA A 567 13.69 21.05 -2.83
C ALA A 567 12.69 20.17 -3.63
N SER A 568 12.80 18.84 -3.57
CA SER A 568 11.86 17.92 -4.23
C SER A 568 10.47 17.86 -3.56
N GLN A 569 10.40 18.01 -2.23
CA GLN A 569 9.12 18.16 -1.53
C GLN A 569 8.51 19.55 -1.70
N GLN A 570 9.33 20.60 -1.81
CA GLN A 570 8.85 21.95 -2.15
C GLN A 570 8.35 22.01 -3.58
N SER A 571 8.99 21.32 -4.55
CA SER A 571 8.48 21.26 -5.92
C SER A 571 7.13 20.54 -5.98
N LEU A 572 6.98 19.37 -5.34
CA LEU A 572 5.67 18.69 -5.21
C LEU A 572 4.60 19.50 -4.47
N ARG A 573 4.96 20.26 -3.42
CA ARG A 573 4.04 21.19 -2.73
C ARG A 573 3.69 22.41 -3.57
N ALA A 574 4.58 22.85 -4.46
CA ALA A 574 4.30 23.90 -5.44
C ALA A 574 3.37 23.40 -6.56
N TYR A 575 3.39 22.10 -6.88
CA TYR A 575 2.52 21.51 -7.91
C TYR A 575 1.07 21.24 -7.49
N ILE A 576 0.72 21.26 -6.20
CA ILE A 576 -0.64 20.96 -5.71
C ILE A 576 -0.98 21.90 -4.53
N PRO A 577 -1.76 22.98 -4.75
CA PRO A 577 -2.09 23.90 -3.67
C PRO A 577 -3.06 23.29 -2.64
N HIS A 578 -2.86 23.64 -1.38
CA HIS A 578 -3.84 23.44 -0.30
C HIS A 578 -5.10 24.26 -0.58
N THR A 579 -6.29 23.67 -0.39
CA THR A 579 -7.57 24.41 -0.40
C THR A 579 -7.55 25.48 0.69
N PRO A 580 -7.89 26.76 0.39
CA PRO A 580 -8.06 27.76 1.44
C PRO A 580 -9.29 27.40 2.28
N ALA A 581 -9.19 27.69 3.57
CA ALA A 581 -10.26 27.51 4.53
C ALA A 581 -11.52 28.27 4.10
N VAL A 582 -12.67 27.61 4.20
CA VAL A 582 -13.99 28.21 3.95
C VAL A 582 -14.27 29.19 5.09
N HIS A 583 -14.07 30.48 4.85
CA HIS A 583 -14.77 31.53 5.59
C HIS A 583 -16.13 31.75 4.93
N THR A 584 -17.18 31.45 5.69
CA THR A 584 -18.55 31.84 5.41
C THR A 584 -18.66 33.36 5.43
N GLY A 585 -18.90 33.96 4.27
CA GLY A 585 -19.18 35.39 4.10
C GLY A 585 -20.16 35.59 2.95
N THR A 586 -21.27 36.23 3.29
CA THR A 586 -22.50 36.53 2.55
C THR A 586 -22.34 37.07 1.12
N LEU A 587 -23.34 36.71 0.28
CA LEU A 587 -23.64 37.24 -1.05
C LEU A 587 -23.47 38.76 -1.17
N ALA A 588 -22.74 39.20 -2.20
CA ALA A 588 -23.01 40.45 -2.89
C ALA A 588 -22.65 40.28 -4.37
N GLN A 589 -23.65 40.45 -5.24
CA GLN A 589 -23.48 40.61 -6.68
C GLN A 589 -22.57 41.80 -6.97
N ARG A 590 -21.51 41.59 -7.74
CA ARG A 590 -20.89 42.67 -8.52
C ARG A 590 -20.46 42.13 -9.89
N LYS A 591 -21.10 42.69 -10.91
CA LYS A 591 -20.71 42.62 -12.31
C LYS A 591 -19.40 43.38 -12.53
N ASP A 592 -18.76 43.02 -13.63
CA ASP A 592 -17.73 43.74 -14.38
C ASP A 592 -16.26 43.40 -14.08
N GLY A 593 -15.57 43.01 -15.15
CA GLY A 593 -14.20 43.46 -15.41
C GLY A 593 -13.07 42.44 -15.26
N ALA A 594 -12.69 41.85 -16.40
CA ALA A 594 -11.32 41.45 -16.73
C ALA A 594 -10.64 40.34 -15.90
N TYR A 595 -10.88 39.08 -16.29
CA TYR A 595 -9.82 38.06 -16.28
C TYR A 595 -9.28 37.93 -17.71
N GLY A 596 -8.06 38.43 -17.93
CA GLY A 596 -7.33 38.33 -19.18
C GLY A 596 -7.00 36.88 -19.57
N PRO A 597 -6.72 36.63 -20.86
CA PRO A 597 -6.70 35.30 -21.46
C PRO A 597 -5.31 34.68 -21.31
N ASN A 598 -5.13 33.62 -20.52
CA ASN A 598 -3.90 32.82 -20.54
C ASN A 598 -4.16 31.32 -20.27
N ASN A 599 -5.19 30.78 -20.93
CA ASN A 599 -5.40 29.34 -21.19
C ASN A 599 -5.23 29.04 -22.72
N VAL A 600 -4.42 29.85 -23.43
CA VAL A 600 -4.53 30.06 -24.89
C VAL A 600 -3.82 29.03 -25.78
N ILE A 601 -3.08 28.03 -25.25
CA ILE A 601 -2.48 26.98 -26.11
C ILE A 601 -2.95 25.62 -25.62
N TYR A 602 -4.25 25.40 -25.83
CA TYR A 602 -5.04 24.34 -25.18
C TYR A 602 -4.49 22.92 -25.29
N TRP A 603 -3.53 22.59 -26.17
CA TRP A 603 -3.80 21.60 -27.21
C TRP A 603 -4.66 22.16 -28.34
N SER A 604 -4.43 23.43 -28.72
CA SER A 604 -4.55 23.82 -30.13
C SER A 604 -3.51 23.05 -30.95
N ALA A 605 -3.32 21.76 -30.73
CA ALA A 605 -2.32 20.83 -31.25
C ALA A 605 -2.67 19.33 -30.98
N ILE A 606 -3.79 18.96 -30.34
CA ILE A 606 -4.58 17.80 -30.88
C ILE A 606 -5.31 18.29 -32.15
N ARG A 607 -5.53 19.61 -32.13
CA ARG A 607 -5.61 20.65 -33.16
C ARG A 607 -6.83 20.73 -34.05
N ALA A 608 -7.65 19.71 -34.27
CA ALA A 608 -8.90 19.89 -35.04
C ALA A 608 -9.80 18.64 -35.01
N ALA A 609 -9.80 17.90 -33.89
CA ALA A 609 -10.56 16.66 -33.74
C ALA A 609 -11.47 16.75 -32.52
#